data_AF-A0A1Q3B8I2-F1
#
_entry.id   AF-A0A1Q3B8I2-F1
#
_cell.length_a   1.000
_cell.length_b   1.000
_cell.length_c   1.000
_cell.angle_alpha   90.00
_cell.angle_beta   90.00
_cell.angle_gamma   90.00
#
_symmetry.space_group_name_H-M   'P 1'
#
loop_
_entity.id
_entity.type
_entity.pdbx_description
1 polymer ?
#
loop_
_entity_poly.entity_id
_entity_poly.type
_entity_poly.pdbx_seq_one_letter_code
_entity_poly.pdbx_strand_id
1 'polypeptide(L)'
;AGCKILEFECYDFKEKSEEKFLLGHIWALYSDGECSQSKDTIHPICCGKFKVENSDTKVVSPSVFCHRLRAEPVGKDRFEIRPREGEVWAVYKQRSSGSTCEHNVVLVLGENEVVVLTCLTINGSKSLDKAPRIQRSKIGVINIPRAELALFSHQIPAIEHNGEKDTAMRGYWDLDPKAVPGVVICLD
;
A
#
# COMPACT_ATOMS: atom_id res chain seq x y z
N ALA A 1 9.38 28.47 11.35
CA ALA A 1 7.97 28.11 11.13
C ALA A 1 7.88 26.60 11.28
N GLY A 2 7.13 26.13 12.29
CA GLY A 2 7.08 24.72 12.67
C GLY A 2 6.48 23.87 11.55
N CYS A 3 7.24 22.87 11.09
CA CYS A 3 6.71 21.78 10.29
C CYS A 3 5.74 21.03 11.20
N LYS A 4 4.43 21.24 11.02
CA LYS A 4 3.42 20.35 11.58
C LYS A 4 3.61 19.02 10.85
N ILE A 5 4.44 18.16 11.44
CA ILE A 5 4.39 16.73 11.16
C ILE A 5 2.96 16.35 11.54
N LEU A 6 2.13 16.10 10.53
CA LEU A 6 0.92 15.33 10.75
C LEU A 6 1.45 14.00 11.29
N GLU A 7 1.34 13.81 12.60
CA GLU A 7 1.43 12.49 13.21
C GLU A 7 0.35 11.66 12.52
N PHE A 8 0.73 10.99 11.44
CA PHE A 8 0.00 9.83 11.00
C PHE A 8 0.14 8.87 12.18
N GLU A 9 -0.94 8.72 12.96
CA GLU A 9 -1.07 7.65 13.92
C GLU A 9 -0.53 6.39 13.24
N CYS A 10 0.65 5.94 13.64
CA CYS A 10 1.19 4.67 13.19
C CYS A 10 0.19 3.63 13.67
N TYR A 11 -0.70 3.20 12.78
CA TYR A 11 -1.63 2.13 13.07
C TYR A 11 -0.79 0.91 13.46
N ASP A 12 -0.90 0.48 14.71
CA ASP A 12 -0.57 -0.89 15.04
C ASP A 12 -1.43 -1.75 14.10
N PHE A 13 -0.80 -2.50 13.20
CA PHE A 13 -1.48 -3.33 12.20
C PHE A 13 -2.53 -4.28 12.85
N LYS A 14 -2.42 -4.50 14.16
CA LYS A 14 -3.27 -5.38 14.97
C LYS A 14 -4.42 -4.67 15.68
N GLU A 15 -4.37 -3.36 15.90
CA GLU A 15 -5.39 -2.65 16.69
C GLU A 15 -6.49 -2.07 15.78
N LYS A 16 -7.57 -2.84 15.62
CA LYS A 16 -8.75 -2.47 14.81
C LYS A 16 -10.00 -2.43 15.69
N SER A 17 -10.01 -1.56 16.70
CA SER A 17 -11.19 -1.33 17.54
C SER A 17 -12.25 -0.54 16.78
N GLU A 18 -13.53 -0.76 17.11
CA GLU A 18 -14.66 -0.08 16.45
C GLU A 18 -14.56 1.46 16.55
N GLU A 19 -13.96 1.95 17.64
CA GLU A 19 -13.76 3.38 17.93
C GLU A 19 -12.87 4.10 16.89
N LYS A 20 -12.03 3.35 16.14
CA LYS A 20 -11.18 3.90 15.09
C LYS A 20 -11.92 4.17 13.77
N PHE A 21 -13.15 3.67 13.62
CA PHE A 21 -13.97 3.85 12.42
C PHE A 21 -14.87 5.07 12.57
N LEU A 22 -14.56 6.14 11.84
CA LEU A 22 -15.33 7.38 11.84
C LEU A 22 -16.11 7.54 10.53
N LEU A 23 -17.25 8.22 10.62
CA LEU A 23 -18.07 8.57 9.47
C LEU A 23 -17.24 9.36 8.45
N GLY A 24 -17.33 8.96 7.18
CA GLY A 24 -16.60 9.60 6.07
C GLY A 24 -15.19 9.05 5.86
N HIS A 25 -14.68 8.16 6.72
CA HIS A 25 -13.45 7.42 6.41
C HIS A 25 -13.68 6.43 5.27
N ILE A 26 -12.72 6.37 4.36
CA ILE A 26 -12.64 5.34 3.32
C ILE A 26 -11.53 4.37 3.71
N TRP A 27 -11.84 3.08 3.69
CA TRP A 27 -10.92 2.03 4.13
C TRP A 27 -10.69 1.01 3.02
N ALA A 28 -9.47 0.50 2.94
CA ALA A 28 -9.16 -0.69 2.16
C ALA A 28 -9.57 -1.94 2.96
N LEU A 29 -10.06 -2.96 2.25
CA LEU A 29 -10.34 -4.28 2.80
C LEU A 29 -9.26 -5.26 2.33
N TYR A 30 -8.94 -6.27 3.13
CA TYR A 30 -8.17 -7.41 2.61
C TYR A 30 -9.01 -8.17 1.59
N SER A 31 -8.40 -8.64 0.50
CA SER A 31 -9.09 -9.49 -0.47
C SER A 31 -9.13 -10.92 0.07
N ASP A 32 -10.33 -11.49 0.21
CA ASP A 32 -10.54 -12.87 0.70
C ASP A 32 -10.33 -13.96 -0.38
N GLY A 33 -9.83 -13.60 -1.58
CA GLY A 33 -9.63 -14.58 -2.65
C GLY A 33 -8.82 -14.07 -3.84
N GLU A 34 -8.36 -15.03 -4.66
CA GLU A 34 -7.63 -14.82 -5.90
C GLU A 34 -8.31 -13.77 -6.78
N CYS A 35 -7.48 -12.95 -7.44
CA CYS A 35 -7.89 -11.95 -8.42
C CYS A 35 -8.88 -12.55 -9.45
N SER A 36 -10.18 -12.41 -9.21
CA SER A 36 -11.21 -12.87 -10.13
C SER A 36 -11.19 -11.94 -11.34
N GLN A 37 -10.70 -12.49 -12.45
CA GLN A 37 -10.42 -11.77 -13.68
C GLN A 37 -11.73 -11.24 -14.27
N SER A 38 -11.83 -9.92 -14.44
CA SER A 38 -12.84 -9.35 -15.34
C SER A 38 -12.31 -9.44 -16.78
N LYS A 39 -13.20 -9.71 -17.75
CA LYS A 39 -12.80 -10.06 -19.13
C LYS A 39 -12.01 -8.98 -19.89
N ASP A 40 -11.96 -7.75 -19.38
CA ASP A 40 -11.36 -6.60 -20.09
C ASP A 40 -10.21 -5.90 -19.33
N THR A 41 -9.89 -6.31 -18.09
CA THR A 41 -8.76 -5.78 -17.33
C THR A 41 -7.92 -6.91 -16.71
N ILE A 42 -6.62 -6.85 -16.97
CA ILE A 42 -5.65 -7.88 -16.55
C ILE A 42 -5.54 -7.93 -15.01
N HIS A 43 -5.84 -6.83 -14.31
CA HIS A 43 -5.80 -6.70 -12.84
C HIS A 43 -6.83 -5.67 -12.31
N PRO A 44 -7.20 -5.70 -11.00
CA PRO A 44 -8.06 -4.71 -10.38
C PRO A 44 -7.45 -3.30 -10.43
N ILE A 45 -8.31 -2.30 -10.64
CA ILE A 45 -7.89 -0.89 -10.63
C ILE A 45 -8.02 -0.37 -9.20
N CYS A 46 -6.89 0.01 -8.60
CA CYS A 46 -6.84 0.49 -7.21
C CYS A 46 -6.43 1.96 -7.07
N CYS A 47 -5.99 2.58 -8.17
CA CYS A 47 -5.72 4.02 -8.27
C CYS A 47 -6.59 4.66 -9.35
N GLY A 48 -7.06 5.88 -9.09
CA GLY A 48 -7.92 6.62 -10.01
C GLY A 48 -9.15 7.22 -9.35
N LYS A 49 -10.14 7.56 -10.17
CA LYS A 49 -11.40 8.16 -9.74
C LYS A 49 -12.46 7.08 -9.55
N PHE A 50 -12.92 6.94 -8.33
CA PHE A 50 -13.96 6.01 -7.93
C PHE A 50 -15.25 6.77 -7.65
N LYS A 51 -16.38 6.12 -7.92
CA LYS A 51 -17.70 6.60 -7.53
C LYS A 51 -18.23 5.66 -6.45
N VAL A 52 -18.77 6.23 -5.37
CA VAL A 52 -19.44 5.43 -4.34
C VAL A 52 -20.65 4.74 -4.98
N GLU A 53 -20.73 3.43 -4.79
CA GLU A 53 -21.88 2.64 -5.19
C GLU A 53 -23.00 2.83 -4.16
N ASN A 54 -24.20 3.13 -4.65
CA ASN A 54 -25.40 3.22 -3.81
C ASN A 54 -26.01 1.83 -3.67
N SER A 55 -25.35 0.95 -2.92
CA SER A 55 -25.83 -0.39 -2.57
C SER A 55 -26.33 -0.43 -1.13
N ASP A 56 -27.00 -1.53 -0.77
CA ASP A 56 -27.38 -1.78 0.63
C ASP A 56 -26.14 -1.82 1.53
N THR A 57 -26.26 -1.20 2.70
CA THR A 57 -25.20 -1.18 3.71
C THR A 57 -25.00 -2.59 4.28
N LYS A 58 -23.74 -3.04 4.34
CA LYS A 58 -23.35 -4.30 4.98
C LYS A 58 -22.61 -4.03 6.27
N VAL A 59 -22.99 -4.74 7.34
CA VAL A 59 -22.23 -4.75 8.59
C VAL A 59 -21.16 -5.82 8.47
N VAL A 60 -19.90 -5.46 8.69
CA VAL A 60 -18.75 -6.36 8.59
C VAL A 60 -17.89 -6.23 9.86
N SER A 61 -17.12 -7.28 10.17
CA SER A 61 -16.20 -7.26 11.31
C SER A 61 -15.03 -6.29 11.08
N PRO A 62 -14.52 -5.57 12.09
CA PRO A 62 -13.30 -4.75 11.96
C PRO A 62 -12.08 -5.51 11.40
N SER A 63 -12.06 -6.83 11.52
CA SER A 63 -10.95 -7.69 11.07
C SER A 63 -10.77 -7.75 9.55
N VAL A 64 -11.80 -7.42 8.75
CA VAL A 64 -11.70 -7.43 7.28
C VAL A 64 -11.03 -6.18 6.71
N PHE A 65 -10.93 -5.12 7.51
CA PHE A 65 -10.30 -3.87 7.10
C PHE A 65 -8.78 -3.99 7.18
N CYS A 66 -8.10 -3.41 6.19
CA CYS A 66 -6.64 -3.31 6.14
C CYS A 66 -6.20 -1.99 6.79
N HIS A 67 -6.39 -0.87 6.08
CA HIS A 67 -6.00 0.47 6.54
C HIS A 67 -6.91 1.57 5.97
N ARG A 68 -6.85 2.74 6.59
CA ARG A 68 -7.56 3.93 6.10
C ARG A 68 -6.86 4.49 4.87
N LEU A 69 -7.62 4.67 3.80
CA LEU A 69 -7.15 5.27 2.56
C LEU A 69 -7.25 6.79 2.63
N ARG A 70 -6.27 7.46 2.03
CA ARG A 70 -6.29 8.91 1.83
C ARG A 70 -6.90 9.23 0.47
N ALA A 71 -8.21 9.11 0.38
CA ALA A 71 -8.97 9.41 -0.83
C ALA A 71 -9.44 10.87 -0.84
N GLU A 72 -9.30 11.57 -1.97
CA GLU A 72 -9.64 12.99 -2.10
C GLU A 72 -11.02 13.16 -2.73
N PRO A 73 -11.92 13.96 -2.15
CA PRO A 73 -13.20 14.25 -2.78
C PRO A 73 -12.98 15.05 -4.06
N VAL A 74 -13.47 14.54 -5.19
CA VAL A 74 -13.37 15.20 -6.51
C VAL A 74 -14.75 15.53 -7.09
N GLY A 75 -15.80 15.36 -6.30
CA GLY A 75 -17.17 15.66 -6.66
C GLY A 75 -18.14 14.99 -5.69
N LYS A 76 -19.44 15.11 -5.97
CA LYS A 76 -20.47 14.41 -5.21
C LYS A 76 -20.29 12.91 -5.38
N ASP A 77 -20.13 12.20 -4.26
CA ASP A 77 -19.98 10.74 -4.19
C ASP A 77 -18.81 10.20 -5.05
N ARG A 78 -17.80 11.04 -5.31
CA ARG A 78 -16.64 10.71 -6.13
C ARG A 78 -15.35 11.02 -5.39
N PHE A 79 -14.47 10.05 -5.37
CA PHE A 79 -13.21 10.11 -4.66
C PHE A 79 -12.07 9.68 -5.56
N GLU A 80 -10.91 10.29 -5.35
CA GLU A 80 -9.71 9.99 -6.09
C GLU A 80 -8.66 9.40 -5.16
N ILE A 81 -8.17 8.22 -5.51
CA ILE A 81 -7.12 7.53 -4.79
C ILE A 81 -5.87 7.59 -5.66
N ARG A 82 -4.78 8.06 -5.08
CA ARG A 82 -3.47 8.16 -5.73
C ARG A 82 -2.36 7.77 -4.77
N PRO A 83 -1.25 7.24 -5.28
CA PRO A 83 -0.02 7.11 -4.53
C PRO A 83 0.50 8.49 -4.13
N ARG A 84 0.93 8.63 -2.88
CA ARG A 84 1.47 9.87 -2.31
C ARG A 84 2.89 9.68 -1.83
N GLU A 85 3.65 10.77 -1.78
CA GLU A 85 5.02 10.76 -1.27
C GLU A 85 5.06 10.17 0.16
N GLY A 86 6.02 9.26 0.38
CA GLY A 86 6.20 8.55 1.64
C GLY A 86 5.36 7.28 1.79
N GLU A 87 4.44 6.99 0.88
CA GLU A 87 3.65 5.75 0.92
C GLU A 87 4.40 4.57 0.27
N VAL A 88 4.22 3.39 0.84
CA VAL A 88 4.70 2.13 0.26
C VAL A 88 3.57 1.46 -0.52
N TRP A 89 3.86 1.01 -1.73
CA TRP A 89 2.89 0.42 -2.64
C TRP A 89 3.39 -0.86 -3.27
N ALA A 90 2.47 -1.79 -3.54
CA ALA A 90 2.68 -2.88 -4.47
C ALA A 90 2.38 -2.39 -5.89
N VAL A 91 3.31 -2.63 -6.83
CA VAL A 91 3.18 -2.28 -8.24
C VAL A 91 3.32 -3.55 -9.08
N TYR A 92 2.41 -3.77 -10.03
CA TYR A 92 2.48 -4.91 -10.94
C TYR A 92 3.78 -4.87 -11.76
N LYS A 93 4.47 -6.01 -11.86
CA LYS A 93 5.55 -6.15 -12.84
C LYS A 93 4.95 -6.20 -14.25
N GLN A 94 5.53 -5.44 -15.18
CA GLN A 94 5.12 -5.48 -16.58
C GLN A 94 5.43 -6.87 -17.17
N ARG A 95 4.39 -7.52 -17.70
CA ARG A 95 4.40 -8.97 -17.96
C ARG A 95 5.26 -9.34 -19.17
N SER A 96 6.13 -10.35 -19.02
CA SER A 96 6.55 -11.22 -20.11
C SER A 96 6.04 -12.64 -19.78
N SER A 97 4.97 -13.06 -20.47
CA SER A 97 4.42 -14.44 -20.47
C SER A 97 4.15 -15.16 -19.13
N GLY A 98 2.87 -15.31 -18.77
CA GLY A 98 2.33 -16.60 -18.30
C GLY A 98 2.36 -16.98 -16.81
N SER A 99 3.14 -16.36 -15.93
CA SER A 99 3.14 -16.72 -14.49
C SER A 99 2.38 -15.72 -13.60
N THR A 100 2.25 -16.08 -12.31
CA THR A 100 1.56 -15.42 -11.19
C THR A 100 1.72 -13.89 -11.15
N CYS A 101 0.78 -13.16 -10.55
CA CYS A 101 0.84 -11.70 -10.38
C CYS A 101 2.05 -11.29 -9.52
N GLU A 102 3.21 -11.11 -10.16
CA GLU A 102 4.41 -10.60 -9.50
C GLU A 102 4.30 -9.10 -9.26
N HIS A 103 4.73 -8.68 -8.08
CA HIS A 103 4.70 -7.27 -7.67
C HIS A 103 6.11 -6.82 -7.29
N ASN A 104 6.39 -5.55 -7.54
CA ASN A 104 7.46 -4.81 -6.88
C ASN A 104 6.88 -4.07 -5.67
N VAL A 105 7.59 -4.07 -4.56
CA VAL A 105 7.30 -3.17 -3.44
C VAL A 105 8.12 -1.90 -3.67
N VAL A 106 7.44 -0.76 -3.71
CA VAL A 106 8.05 0.53 -4.03
C VAL A 106 7.71 1.58 -2.98
N LEU A 107 8.65 2.51 -2.75
CA LEU A 107 8.41 3.73 -1.97
C LEU A 107 8.17 4.89 -2.93
N VAL A 108 7.08 5.63 -2.75
CA VAL A 108 6.78 6.82 -3.54
C VAL A 108 7.61 7.99 -3.06
N LEU A 109 8.35 8.62 -3.97
CA LEU A 109 9.24 9.75 -3.70
C LEU A 109 8.67 11.10 -4.15
N GLY A 110 7.59 11.11 -4.94
CA GLY A 110 6.92 12.35 -5.37
C GLY A 110 5.71 12.09 -6.26
N GLU A 111 4.78 13.05 -6.33
CA GLU A 111 3.42 12.85 -6.90
C GLU A 111 3.23 13.33 -8.35
N ASN A 112 4.15 14.14 -8.90
CA ASN A 112 3.95 14.76 -10.21
C ASN A 112 4.14 13.75 -11.35
N GLU A 113 5.30 13.10 -11.42
CA GLU A 113 5.64 12.07 -12.43
C GLU A 113 5.81 10.68 -11.77
N VAL A 114 5.15 10.49 -10.63
CA VAL A 114 5.27 9.35 -9.69
C VAL A 114 6.63 8.66 -9.75
N VAL A 115 7.61 9.32 -9.13
CA VAL A 115 8.96 8.77 -8.98
C VAL A 115 8.91 7.75 -7.87
N VAL A 116 9.30 6.51 -8.14
CA VAL A 116 9.32 5.46 -7.12
C VAL A 116 10.68 4.81 -7.02
N LEU A 117 11.05 4.45 -5.79
CA LEU A 117 12.21 3.64 -5.51
C LEU A 117 11.80 2.17 -5.56
N THR A 118 12.37 1.42 -6.50
CA THR A 118 12.19 -0.02 -6.61
C THR A 118 13.23 -0.74 -5.78
N CYS A 119 12.77 -1.75 -5.04
CA CYS A 119 13.50 -2.69 -4.21
C CYS A 119 13.81 -2.26 -2.76
N LEU A 120 13.29 -3.12 -1.91
CA LEU A 120 13.23 -3.04 -0.48
C LEU A 120 13.45 -4.49 -0.04
N THR A 121 14.70 -4.83 0.28
CA THR A 121 15.07 -6.21 0.64
C THR A 121 14.29 -6.59 1.90
N ILE A 122 13.41 -7.59 1.79
CA ILE A 122 12.71 -8.12 2.96
C ILE A 122 13.69 -8.98 3.75
N ASN A 123 14.23 -8.43 4.83
CA ASN A 123 15.00 -9.21 5.79
C ASN A 123 14.01 -9.89 6.76
N GLY A 124 13.59 -11.11 6.42
CA GLY A 124 12.67 -11.90 7.26
C GLY A 124 13.02 -13.38 7.25
N SER A 125 13.28 -13.94 8.44
CA SER A 125 13.22 -15.39 8.64
C SER A 125 11.82 -15.90 8.33
N LYS A 126 11.67 -17.15 7.86
CA LYS A 126 10.38 -17.86 7.62
C LYS A 126 9.46 -18.00 8.85
N SER A 127 9.68 -17.24 9.91
CA SER A 127 8.79 -17.17 11.08
C SER A 127 7.65 -16.20 10.79
N LEU A 128 6.41 -16.68 10.83
CA LEU A 128 5.18 -15.88 10.69
C LEU A 128 5.04 -14.74 11.73
N ASP A 129 5.91 -14.71 12.75
CA ASP A 129 5.78 -13.82 13.91
C ASP A 129 6.46 -12.45 13.76
N LYS A 130 7.13 -12.17 12.64
CA LYS A 130 7.82 -10.88 12.42
C LYS A 130 7.33 -10.21 11.15
N ALA A 131 6.97 -8.93 11.28
CA ALA A 131 6.61 -8.08 10.15
C ALA A 131 7.72 -8.10 9.09
N PRO A 132 7.39 -8.23 7.79
CA PRO A 132 8.35 -8.07 6.72
C PRO A 132 9.04 -6.72 6.86
N ARG A 133 10.38 -6.74 6.93
CA ARG A 133 11.19 -5.54 7.12
C ARG A 133 11.91 -5.16 5.87
N ILE A 134 11.76 -3.92 5.50
CA ILE A 134 12.42 -3.37 4.33
C ILE A 134 13.46 -2.34 4.75
N GLN A 135 14.62 -2.39 4.10
CA GLN A 135 15.64 -1.36 4.21
C GLN A 135 15.91 -0.79 2.82
N ARG A 136 16.13 0.52 2.73
CA ARG A 136 16.59 1.15 1.50
C ARG A 136 17.92 0.50 1.06
N SER A 137 17.90 -0.38 0.07
CA SER A 137 19.12 -1.01 -0.45
C SER A 137 18.97 -1.30 -1.95
N LYS A 138 20.03 -1.02 -2.72
CA LYS A 138 20.11 -1.08 -4.20
C LYS A 138 19.00 -0.30 -4.93
N ILE A 139 19.33 0.97 -5.18
CA ILE A 139 18.44 2.02 -5.70
C ILE A 139 18.22 1.85 -7.21
N GLY A 140 17.03 1.40 -7.60
CA GLY A 140 16.48 1.62 -8.94
C GLY A 140 15.37 2.66 -8.87
N VAL A 141 15.60 3.89 -9.34
CA VAL A 141 14.53 4.87 -9.48
C VAL A 141 13.82 4.60 -10.80
N ILE A 142 12.51 4.34 -10.74
CA ILE A 142 11.66 4.27 -11.92
C ILE A 142 10.68 5.44 -11.87
N ASN A 143 10.39 6.01 -13.03
CA ASN A 143 9.33 7.00 -13.17
C ASN A 143 8.10 6.27 -13.69
N ILE A 144 6.98 6.36 -12.97
CA ILE A 144 5.70 5.83 -13.41
C ILE A 144 4.84 7.04 -13.82
N PRO A 145 4.63 7.27 -15.13
CA PRO A 145 3.80 8.38 -15.58
C PRO A 145 2.39 8.28 -14.98
N ARG A 146 1.72 9.42 -14.80
CA ARG A 146 0.32 9.45 -14.31
C ARG A 146 -0.65 8.62 -15.16
N ALA A 147 -0.37 8.47 -16.45
CA ALA A 147 -1.15 7.64 -17.36
C ALA A 147 -1.05 6.13 -17.01
N GLU A 148 -0.03 5.73 -16.28
CA GLU A 148 0.27 4.34 -15.88
C GLU A 148 -0.06 4.06 -14.41
N LEU A 149 -0.89 4.90 -13.76
CA LEU A 149 -1.35 4.65 -12.39
C LEU A 149 -2.06 3.29 -12.22
N ALA A 150 -2.54 2.68 -13.30
CA ALA A 150 -3.09 1.32 -13.30
C ALA A 150 -2.07 0.23 -12.93
N LEU A 151 -0.77 0.55 -12.91
CA LEU A 151 0.27 -0.37 -12.41
C LEU A 151 0.26 -0.49 -10.88
N PHE A 152 -0.30 0.48 -10.15
CA PHE A 152 -0.41 0.42 -8.70
C PHE A 152 -1.52 -0.55 -8.27
N SER A 153 -1.11 -1.64 -7.62
CA SER A 153 -1.99 -2.71 -7.16
C SER A 153 -2.66 -2.36 -5.84
N HIS A 154 -1.90 -2.00 -4.81
CA HIS A 154 -2.46 -1.58 -3.52
C HIS A 154 -1.39 -0.91 -2.67
N GLN A 155 -1.81 -0.06 -1.75
CA GLN A 155 -0.93 0.49 -0.72
C GLN A 155 -0.63 -0.59 0.32
N ILE A 156 0.63 -0.69 0.72
CA ILE A 156 1.07 -1.56 1.81
C ILE A 156 1.28 -0.67 3.03
N PRO A 157 0.51 -0.85 4.11
CA PRO A 157 0.76 -0.16 5.36
C PRO A 157 2.19 -0.39 5.85
N ALA A 158 2.89 0.69 6.17
CA ALA A 158 4.31 0.65 6.48
C ALA A 158 4.65 1.65 7.61
N ILE A 159 5.50 1.24 8.55
CA ILE A 159 5.96 2.04 9.69
C ILE A 159 7.46 2.23 9.59
N GLU A 160 7.93 3.46 9.41
CA GLU A 160 9.36 3.79 9.41
C GLU A 160 9.92 3.85 10.83
N HIS A 161 11.06 3.20 11.03
CA HIS A 161 11.87 3.31 12.23
C HIS A 161 12.80 4.52 12.11
N ASN A 162 12.58 5.54 12.93
CA ASN A 162 13.43 6.74 13.01
C ASN A 162 14.75 6.50 13.80
N GLY A 163 14.87 5.35 14.45
CA GLY A 163 16.01 4.95 15.25
C GLY A 163 16.10 5.60 16.63
N GLU A 164 15.00 6.12 17.18
CA GLU A 164 14.95 6.68 18.53
C GLU A 164 15.15 5.61 19.62
N LYS A 165 14.52 4.44 19.44
CA LYS A 165 14.65 3.30 20.38
C LYS A 165 15.87 2.43 20.10
N ASP A 166 16.24 2.30 18.82
CA ASP A 166 17.41 1.56 18.37
C ASP A 166 17.97 2.21 17.10
N THR A 167 19.12 2.86 17.21
CA THR A 167 19.77 3.54 16.08
C THR A 167 20.08 2.61 14.91
N ALA A 168 20.28 1.30 15.15
CA ALA A 168 20.51 0.32 14.09
C ALA A 168 19.26 0.09 13.23
N MET A 169 18.08 0.38 13.77
CA MET A 169 16.80 0.28 13.06
C MET A 169 16.48 1.51 12.24
N ARG A 170 17.29 2.58 12.29
CA ARG A 170 17.01 3.80 11.51
C ARG A 170 16.93 3.49 10.00
N GLY A 171 15.83 3.91 9.37
CA GLY A 171 15.59 3.74 7.94
C GLY A 171 15.10 2.35 7.53
N TYR A 172 14.80 1.48 8.50
CA TYR A 172 14.00 0.28 8.28
C TYR A 172 12.51 0.61 8.33
N TRP A 173 11.70 -0.16 7.62
CA TRP A 173 10.26 -0.10 7.77
C TRP A 173 9.68 -1.47 8.07
N ASP A 174 8.72 -1.55 8.99
CA ASP A 174 7.88 -2.74 9.19
C ASP A 174 6.64 -2.62 8.28
N LEU A 175 6.32 -3.67 7.53
CA LEU A 175 5.13 -3.76 6.67
C LEU A 175 4.02 -4.61 7.31
N ASP A 176 2.77 -4.33 6.97
CA ASP A 176 1.66 -5.24 7.27
C ASP A 176 1.82 -6.57 6.49
N PRO A 177 2.07 -7.71 7.16
CA PRO A 177 2.29 -8.99 6.49
C PRO A 177 1.12 -9.44 5.60
N LYS A 178 -0.12 -9.06 5.94
CA LYS A 178 -1.32 -9.43 5.17
C LYS A 178 -1.46 -8.65 3.87
N ALA A 179 -0.77 -7.52 3.76
CA ALA A 179 -0.77 -6.66 2.58
C ALA A 179 0.48 -6.88 1.70
N VAL A 180 1.45 -7.72 2.11
CA VAL A 180 2.63 -7.99 1.28
C VAL A 180 2.30 -9.08 0.25
N PRO A 181 2.53 -8.84 -1.07
CA PRO A 181 2.33 -9.85 -2.11
C PRO A 181 3.17 -11.11 -1.84
N GLY A 182 2.54 -12.29 -1.96
CA GLY A 182 3.07 -13.59 -1.52
C GLY A 182 4.35 -14.12 -2.21
N VAL A 183 4.92 -13.41 -3.18
CA VAL A 183 6.22 -13.73 -3.77
C VAL A 183 7.04 -12.44 -3.90
N VAL A 184 7.83 -12.13 -2.87
CA VAL A 184 8.88 -11.12 -3.00
C VAL A 184 10.16 -11.86 -3.41
N ILE A 185 10.56 -11.67 -4.67
CA ILE A 185 11.82 -12.21 -5.18
C ILE A 185 12.94 -11.38 -4.57
N CYS A 186 13.76 -12.00 -3.72
CA CYS A 186 15.05 -11.45 -3.32
C CYS A 186 15.92 -11.30 -4.56
N LEU A 187 16.37 -10.08 -4.85
CA LEU A 187 17.43 -9.87 -5.84
C LEU A 187 18.75 -9.79 -5.08
N ASP A 188 19.59 -10.80 -5.27
CA ASP A 188 20.91 -10.94 -4.67
C ASP A 188 21.85 -9.76 -4.99
#